data_AF-A0A6F9CJD2-F1
#
_entry.id   AF-A0A6F9CJD2-F1
#
_cell.length_a   1.000
_cell.length_b   1.000
_cell.length_c   1.000
_cell.angle_alpha   90.00
_cell.angle_beta   90.00
_cell.angle_gamma   90.00
#
_symmetry.space_group_name_H-M   'P 1'
#
loop_
_entity.id
_entity.type
_entity.pdbx_description
1 polymer ?
#
loop_
_entity_poly.entity_id
_entity_poly.type
_entity_poly.pdbx_seq_one_letter_code
_entity_poly.pdbx_strand_id
1 'polypeptide(L)'
;MSSYKRATFEEEEAADNPADGGMSPDSVEVGFRKGGIQLLGPLGRRTQMEVVLADPARSLCLTEACITVASKIVEALDRSADPCQDFYQYACGGWVRKNPLPDGRSRWSTFNSIWDQNQAVLKHLLGELEPKT
;
A
#
# COMPACT_ATOMS: atom_id res chain seq x y z
N MET A 1 15.06 -30.62 2.38
CA MET A 1 14.54 -29.33 2.87
C MET A 1 15.00 -28.26 1.90
N SER A 2 14.08 -27.74 1.07
CA SER A 2 14.42 -26.91 -0.10
C SER A 2 14.60 -25.45 0.32
N SER A 3 15.85 -25.00 0.33
CA SER A 3 16.22 -23.59 0.49
C SER A 3 15.93 -22.86 -0.82
N TYR A 4 14.88 -22.04 -0.86
CA TYR A 4 14.61 -21.18 -2.02
C TYR A 4 15.70 -20.12 -2.12
N LYS A 5 16.54 -20.24 -3.16
CA LYS A 5 17.60 -19.30 -3.51
C LYS A 5 17.02 -17.89 -3.68
N ARG A 6 17.34 -17.02 -2.71
CA ARG A 6 17.31 -15.56 -2.80
C ARG A 6 18.28 -15.17 -3.91
N ALA A 7 17.80 -14.61 -5.01
CA ALA A 7 18.66 -14.02 -6.03
C ALA A 7 19.28 -12.77 -5.42
N THR A 8 20.58 -12.83 -5.13
CA THR A 8 21.42 -11.70 -4.74
C THR A 8 21.61 -10.81 -5.96
N PHE A 9 21.08 -9.59 -5.92
CA PHE A 9 21.53 -8.51 -6.77
C PHE A 9 22.88 -8.06 -6.22
N GLU A 10 23.93 -8.18 -7.02
CA GLU A 10 25.27 -7.69 -6.68
C GLU A 10 25.26 -6.16 -6.67
N GLU A 11 25.86 -5.59 -5.63
CA GLU A 11 26.01 -4.16 -5.37
C GLU A 11 27.03 -3.56 -6.35
N GLU A 12 26.61 -2.59 -7.17
CA GLU A 12 27.55 -1.66 -7.82
C GLU A 12 27.56 -0.35 -7.04
N GLU A 13 28.66 -0.10 -6.32
CA GLU A 13 28.95 1.18 -5.67
C GLU A 13 29.27 2.25 -6.72
N ALA A 14 28.59 3.40 -6.65
CA ALA A 14 28.98 4.61 -7.35
C ALA A 14 29.12 5.76 -6.35
N ALA A 15 30.26 6.44 -6.44
CA ALA A 15 30.82 7.36 -5.47
C ALA A 15 30.06 8.69 -5.28
N ASP A 16 30.13 9.20 -4.05
CA ASP A 16 29.67 10.52 -3.59
C ASP A 16 30.39 11.70 -4.28
N ASN A 17 29.65 12.77 -4.54
CA ASN A 17 30.16 14.14 -4.49
C ASN A 17 29.06 15.12 -4.00
N PRO A 18 29.40 16.17 -3.23
CA PRO A 18 28.47 16.81 -2.32
C PRO A 18 27.83 18.11 -2.82
N ALA A 19 26.63 18.35 -2.28
CA ALA A 19 25.96 19.62 -1.97
C ALA A 19 25.73 20.66 -3.08
N ASP A 20 24.46 20.78 -3.49
CA ASP A 20 23.83 22.09 -3.65
C ASP A 20 22.66 22.19 -2.67
N GLY A 21 22.79 23.10 -1.71
CA GLY A 21 21.87 23.31 -0.60
C GLY A 21 20.65 24.09 -1.06
N GLY A 22 19.72 23.41 -1.73
CA GLY A 22 18.36 23.90 -1.93
C GLY A 22 17.50 23.55 -0.71
N MET A 23 17.01 24.56 0.01
CA MET A 23 16.02 24.39 1.08
C MET A 23 14.86 23.48 0.61
N SER A 24 14.74 22.30 1.23
CA SER A 24 13.59 21.41 1.05
C SER A 24 12.37 21.98 1.79
N PRO A 25 11.18 22.01 1.17
CA PRO A 25 9.95 22.55 1.78
C PRO A 25 9.44 21.73 2.98
N ASP A 26 10.06 20.58 3.28
CA ASP A 26 9.62 19.65 4.33
C ASP A 26 10.38 19.80 5.68
N SER A 27 11.02 20.95 5.91
CA SER A 27 11.73 21.19 7.17
C SER A 27 10.73 21.45 8.32
N VAL A 28 10.60 20.50 9.25
CA VAL A 28 9.76 20.61 10.46
C VAL A 28 10.51 21.38 11.55
N GLU A 29 10.11 22.61 11.81
CA GLU A 29 10.57 23.35 13.00
C GLU A 29 9.78 22.95 14.25
N VAL A 30 10.47 22.40 15.25
CA VAL A 30 9.90 22.14 16.58
C VAL A 30 10.02 23.38 17.47
N GLY A 31 8.97 24.21 17.48
CA GLY A 31 8.85 25.36 18.37
C GLY A 31 7.87 25.12 19.52
N PHE A 32 8.31 25.29 20.77
CA PHE A 32 7.41 25.31 21.93
C PHE A 32 6.72 26.68 22.03
N ARG A 33 5.47 26.81 21.59
CA ARG A 33 4.68 28.03 21.84
C ARG A 33 3.94 27.91 23.17
N LYS A 34 4.28 28.81 24.10
CA LYS A 34 3.57 29.03 25.37
C LYS A 34 2.40 29.98 25.13
N GLY A 35 1.18 29.47 25.00
CA GLY A 35 -0.03 30.28 24.82
C GLY A 35 -1.23 29.67 25.53
N GLY A 36 -1.82 30.41 26.47
CA GLY A 36 -2.89 29.95 27.37
C GLY A 36 -4.25 29.78 26.68
N ILE A 37 -5.00 28.79 27.16
CA ILE A 37 -6.35 28.44 26.69
C ILE A 37 -7.38 29.37 27.36
N GLN A 38 -8.19 30.08 26.57
CA GLN A 38 -9.41 30.72 27.04
C GLN A 38 -10.56 29.72 26.92
N LEU A 39 -10.84 29.03 28.01
CA LEU A 39 -12.09 28.29 28.24
C LEU A 39 -13.14 29.27 28.74
N LEU A 40 -14.32 29.35 28.09
CA LEU A 40 -15.64 29.52 28.74
C LEU A 40 -16.78 29.80 27.73
N GLY A 41 -17.82 28.96 27.74
CA GLY A 41 -19.11 29.22 27.09
C GLY A 41 -20.03 27.98 26.94
N PRO A 42 -21.15 27.86 27.69
CA PRO A 42 -21.95 26.63 27.79
C PRO A 42 -23.17 26.65 26.86
N LEU A 43 -23.54 25.49 26.30
CA LEU A 43 -24.91 24.98 26.05
C LEU A 43 -24.82 23.78 25.08
N GLY A 44 -25.22 22.61 25.57
CA GLY A 44 -24.99 21.30 24.94
C GLY A 44 -25.56 21.14 23.53
N ARG A 45 -24.81 20.40 22.70
CA ARG A 45 -25.29 19.77 21.48
C ARG A 45 -24.76 18.35 21.39
N ARG A 46 -25.64 17.47 20.89
CA ARG A 46 -25.53 16.02 20.70
C ARG A 46 -24.11 15.56 20.36
N THR A 47 -23.66 14.46 20.97
CA THR A 47 -22.53 13.67 20.45
C THR A 47 -22.89 13.18 19.05
N GLN A 48 -22.53 13.94 18.02
CA GLN A 48 -22.22 13.30 16.75
C GLN A 48 -20.91 12.56 16.98
N MET A 49 -20.90 11.25 16.76
CA MET A 49 -19.67 10.53 16.50
C MET A 49 -19.20 10.96 15.10
N GLU A 50 -18.76 12.20 15.01
CA GLU A 50 -18.12 12.74 13.83
C GLU A 50 -16.66 12.36 13.98
N VAL A 51 -16.21 11.41 13.16
CA VAL A 51 -14.80 11.12 12.98
C VAL A 51 -14.21 12.35 12.29
N VAL A 52 -13.91 13.39 13.06
CA VAL A 52 -13.26 14.61 12.59
C VAL A 52 -11.79 14.26 12.38
N LEU A 53 -11.49 13.61 11.25
CA LEU A 53 -10.15 13.59 10.67
C LEU A 53 -9.93 14.92 9.94
N ALA A 54 -10.11 16.04 10.62
CA ALA A 54 -9.71 17.34 10.12
C ALA A 54 -8.41 17.72 10.84
N ASP A 55 -7.33 17.01 10.51
CA ASP A 55 -6.00 17.61 10.59
C ASP A 55 -5.86 18.50 9.35
N PRO A 56 -5.81 19.83 9.48
CA PRO A 56 -5.63 20.74 8.34
C PRO A 56 -4.32 20.52 7.59
N ALA A 57 -3.38 19.73 8.13
CA ALA A 57 -2.05 19.51 7.57
C ALA A 57 -1.91 18.24 6.70
N ARG A 58 -2.92 17.35 6.63
CA ARG A 58 -2.88 16.15 5.76
C ARG A 58 -4.24 15.85 5.15
N SER A 59 -4.48 16.33 3.93
CA SER A 59 -5.63 15.90 3.15
C SER A 59 -5.50 14.41 2.79
N LEU A 60 -6.28 13.56 3.44
CA LEU A 60 -6.38 12.16 3.06
C LEU A 60 -7.04 12.06 1.67
N CYS A 61 -6.47 11.23 0.79
CA CYS A 61 -7.11 10.95 -0.49
C CYS A 61 -8.33 10.03 -0.27
N LEU A 62 -9.52 10.55 -0.54
CA LEU A 62 -10.79 9.81 -0.40
C LEU A 62 -11.47 9.54 -1.75
N THR A 63 -10.73 9.63 -2.85
CA THR A 63 -11.24 9.18 -4.15
C THR A 63 -11.48 7.67 -4.12
N GLU A 64 -12.42 7.19 -4.92
CA GLU A 64 -12.70 5.77 -5.05
C GLU A 64 -11.44 4.96 -5.39
N ALA A 65 -10.59 5.50 -6.27
CA ALA A 65 -9.32 4.89 -6.63
C ALA A 65 -8.38 4.75 -5.42
N CYS A 66 -8.23 5.80 -4.61
CA CYS A 66 -7.41 5.76 -3.40
C CYS A 66 -7.93 4.75 -2.38
N ILE A 67 -9.24 4.71 -2.14
CA ILE A 67 -9.86 3.75 -1.21
C ILE A 67 -9.66 2.32 -1.71
N THR A 68 -9.87 2.08 -3.00
CA THR A 68 -9.71 0.76 -3.61
C THR A 68 -8.28 0.25 -3.49
N VAL A 69 -7.29 1.07 -3.84
CA VAL A 69 -5.86 0.70 -3.74
C VAL A 69 -5.45 0.50 -2.28
N ALA A 70 -5.87 1.39 -1.37
CA ALA A 70 -5.57 1.27 0.06
C ALA A 70 -6.13 -0.04 0.64
N SER A 71 -7.35 -0.44 0.25
CA SER A 71 -7.94 -1.73 0.66
C SER A 71 -7.07 -2.91 0.21
N LYS A 72 -6.61 -2.89 -1.06
CA LYS A 72 -5.76 -3.96 -1.60
C LYS A 72 -4.41 -4.05 -0.89
N ILE A 73 -3.80 -2.92 -0.54
CA ILE A 73 -2.58 -2.89 0.28
C ILE A 73 -2.85 -3.53 1.64
N VAL A 74 -3.87 -3.06 2.36
CA VAL A 74 -4.20 -3.55 3.71
C VAL A 74 -4.55 -5.05 3.69
N GLU A 75 -5.24 -5.53 2.66
CA GLU A 75 -5.58 -6.95 2.49
C GLU A 75 -4.37 -7.87 2.29
N ALA A 76 -3.28 -7.34 1.74
CA ALA A 76 -2.05 -8.07 1.45
C ALA A 76 -1.09 -8.14 2.65
N LEU A 77 -1.20 -7.20 3.58
CA LEU A 77 -0.33 -7.13 4.76
C LEU A 77 -0.53 -8.32 5.72
N ASP A 78 0.56 -8.75 6.34
CA ASP A 78 0.56 -9.56 7.55
C ASP A 78 1.14 -8.75 8.72
N ARG A 79 0.25 -8.10 9.48
CA ARG A 79 0.64 -7.24 10.61
C ARG A 79 1.19 -8.02 11.82
N SER A 80 1.21 -9.35 11.77
CA SER A 80 1.84 -10.17 12.83
C SER A 80 3.35 -10.31 12.64
N ALA A 81 3.87 -10.04 11.44
CA ALA A 81 5.30 -10.04 11.16
C ALA A 81 5.93 -8.67 11.50
N ASP A 82 7.14 -8.70 12.06
CA ASP A 82 7.94 -7.49 12.25
C ASP A 82 8.55 -7.05 10.90
N PRO A 83 8.19 -5.86 10.37
CA PRO A 83 8.71 -5.38 9.09
C PRO A 83 10.24 -5.16 9.09
N CYS A 84 10.87 -4.94 10.24
CA CYS A 84 12.32 -4.79 10.35
C CYS A 84 13.06 -6.13 10.27
N GLN A 85 12.36 -7.25 10.45
CA GLN A 85 12.94 -8.60 10.40
C GLN A 85 12.58 -9.34 9.11
N ASP A 86 11.32 -9.27 8.69
CA ASP A 86 10.83 -9.88 7.45
C ASP A 86 9.80 -8.97 6.77
N PHE A 87 10.31 -8.00 6.02
CA PHE A 87 9.46 -7.08 5.27
C PHE A 87 8.62 -7.79 4.20
N TYR A 88 9.10 -8.93 3.66
CA TYR A 88 8.34 -9.68 2.66
C TYR A 88 7.10 -10.31 3.29
N GLN A 89 7.26 -10.98 4.43
CA GLN A 89 6.11 -11.53 5.16
C GLN A 89 5.17 -10.41 5.61
N TYR A 90 5.68 -9.30 6.15
CA TYR A 90 4.84 -8.17 6.53
C TYR A 90 4.05 -7.60 5.35
N ALA A 91 4.69 -7.40 4.20
CA ALA A 91 4.08 -6.75 3.04
C ALA A 91 3.16 -7.69 2.23
N CYS A 92 3.49 -8.98 2.16
CA CYS A 92 2.86 -9.94 1.24
C CYS A 92 2.20 -11.15 1.92
N GLY A 93 2.43 -11.38 3.21
CA GLY A 93 1.98 -12.59 3.91
C GLY A 93 0.46 -12.77 3.95
N GLY A 94 -0.30 -11.66 3.94
CA GLY A 94 -1.76 -11.70 3.77
C GLY A 94 -2.16 -12.16 2.37
N TRP A 95 -1.44 -11.71 1.33
CA TRP A 95 -1.68 -12.16 -0.05
C TRP A 95 -1.37 -13.64 -0.23
N VAL A 96 -0.21 -14.11 0.26
CA VAL A 96 0.22 -15.52 0.15
C VAL A 96 -0.80 -16.46 0.79
N ARG A 97 -1.34 -16.11 1.97
CA ARG A 97 -2.38 -16.92 2.63
C ARG A 97 -3.69 -17.02 1.84
N LYS A 98 -4.07 -15.95 1.15
CA LYS A 98 -5.31 -15.90 0.35
C LYS A 98 -5.16 -16.49 -1.06
N ASN A 99 -3.93 -16.67 -1.53
CA ASN A 99 -3.61 -17.09 -2.89
C ASN A 99 -2.70 -18.33 -2.88
N PRO A 100 -3.21 -19.50 -2.46
CA PRO A 100 -2.44 -20.74 -2.52
C PRO A 100 -2.08 -21.08 -3.97
N LEU A 101 -0.99 -21.83 -4.15
CA LEU A 101 -0.55 -22.30 -5.47
C LEU A 101 -1.66 -23.12 -6.14
N PRO A 102 -2.22 -22.68 -7.28
CA PRO A 102 -3.25 -23.45 -7.97
C PRO A 102 -2.68 -24.73 -8.57
N ASP A 103 -3.54 -25.74 -8.74
CA ASP A 103 -3.15 -26.99 -9.38
C ASP A 103 -2.57 -26.78 -10.78
N GLY A 104 -1.55 -27.58 -11.12
CA GLY A 104 -0.86 -27.49 -12.41
C GLY A 104 0.08 -26.28 -12.57
N ARG A 105 0.25 -25.45 -11.53
CA ARG A 105 1.21 -24.34 -11.51
C ARG A 105 2.42 -24.72 -10.65
N SER A 106 3.62 -24.31 -11.08
CA SER A 106 4.84 -24.43 -10.26
C SER A 106 5.13 -23.19 -9.42
N ARG A 107 4.49 -22.05 -9.76
CA ARG A 107 4.61 -20.75 -9.07
C ARG A 107 3.30 -19.98 -9.19
N TRP A 108 3.01 -19.18 -8.17
CA TRP A 108 1.87 -18.27 -8.16
C TRP A 108 2.27 -16.92 -7.60
N SER A 109 1.97 -15.87 -8.35
CA SER A 109 2.30 -14.48 -8.04
C SER A 109 1.24 -13.55 -8.62
N THR A 110 1.32 -12.27 -8.27
CA THR A 110 0.47 -11.24 -8.87
C THR A 110 0.60 -11.20 -10.40
N PHE A 111 1.79 -11.42 -10.95
CA PHE A 111 1.98 -11.51 -12.41
C PHE A 111 1.18 -12.65 -13.04
N ASN A 112 1.16 -13.83 -12.40
CA ASN A 112 0.38 -14.96 -12.90
C ASN A 112 -1.13 -14.67 -12.83
N SER A 113 -1.59 -14.06 -11.73
CA SER A 113 -2.98 -13.67 -11.58
C SER A 113 -3.43 -12.67 -12.66
N ILE A 114 -2.61 -11.65 -12.93
CA ILE A 114 -2.90 -10.65 -13.97
C ILE A 114 -2.87 -11.30 -15.37
N TRP A 115 -1.91 -12.20 -15.61
CA TRP A 115 -1.86 -12.95 -16.86
C TRP A 115 -3.14 -13.75 -17.09
N ASP A 116 -3.62 -14.48 -16.09
CA ASP A 116 -4.86 -15.27 -16.21
C ASP A 116 -6.08 -14.37 -16.44
N GLN A 117 -6.16 -13.21 -15.79
CA GLN A 117 -7.21 -12.21 -16.03
C GLN A 117 -7.17 -11.70 -17.48
N ASN A 118 -5.98 -11.37 -17.99
CA ASN A 118 -5.82 -10.94 -19.38
C ASN A 118 -6.24 -12.04 -20.37
N GLN A 119 -5.87 -13.30 -20.10
CA GLN A 119 -6.28 -14.43 -20.94
C GLN A 119 -7.80 -14.64 -20.92
N ALA A 120 -8.47 -14.43 -19.78
CA ALA A 120 -9.92 -14.49 -19.70
C ALA A 120 -10.59 -13.42 -20.56
N VAL A 121 -10.08 -12.18 -20.52
CA VAL A 121 -10.56 -11.08 -21.37
C VAL A 121 -10.36 -11.40 -22.85
N LEU A 122 -9.16 -11.86 -23.24
CA LEU A 122 -8.88 -12.22 -24.64
C LEU A 122 -9.80 -13.33 -25.15
N LYS A 123 -10.01 -14.38 -24.35
CA LYS A 123 -10.93 -15.48 -24.71
C LYS A 123 -12.36 -14.98 -24.88
N HIS A 124 -12.82 -14.10 -24.02
CA HIS A 124 -14.16 -13.52 -24.12
C HIS A 124 -14.32 -12.74 -25.43
N LEU A 125 -13.36 -11.86 -25.74
CA LEU A 125 -13.38 -11.07 -26.97
C LEU A 125 -13.34 -11.95 -28.23
N LEU A 126 -12.51 -12.99 -28.23
CA LEU A 126 -12.42 -13.92 -29.37
C LEU A 126 -13.71 -14.74 -29.54
N GLY A 127 -14.32 -15.19 -28.44
CA GLY A 127 -15.58 -15.94 -28.50
C GLY A 127 -16.78 -15.11 -28.95
N GLU A 128 -16.77 -13.79 -28.73
CA GLU A 128 -17.78 -12.89 -29.29
C GLU A 128 -17.63 -12.69 -30.81
N LEU A 129 -16.40 -12.80 -31.32
CA LEU A 129 -16.10 -12.69 -32.75
C LEU A 129 -16.35 -13.98 -33.52
N GLU A 130 -16.39 -15.13 -32.84
CA GLU A 130 -16.77 -16.38 -33.47
C GLU A 130 -18.29 -16.35 -33.76
N PRO A 131 -18.69 -16.46 -35.04
CA PRO A 131 -20.11 -16.51 -35.37
C PRO A 131 -20.72 -17.75 -34.74
N LYS A 132 -21.75 -17.55 -33.92
CA LYS A 132 -22.56 -18.64 -33.38
C LYS A 132 -23.18 -19.39 -34.56
N THR A 133 -22.69 -20.60 -34.81
CA THR A 133 -23.22 -21.54 -35.79
C THR A 133 -24.46 -22.25 -35.26
#